data_AF-A0A5M8SL09-F1
#
_entry.id   AF-A0A5M8SL09-F1
#
_cell.length_a   1.000
_cell.length_b   1.000
_cell.length_c   1.000
_cell.angle_alpha   90.00
_cell.angle_beta   90.00
_cell.angle_gamma   90.00
#
_symmetry.space_group_name_H-M   'P 1'
#
loop_
_entity.id
_entity.type
_entity.pdbx_description
1 polymer ?
#
loop_
_entity_poly.entity_id
_entity_poly.type
_entity_poly.pdbx_seq_one_letter_code
_entity_poly.pdbx_strand_id
1 'polypeptide(L)'
;MAVLPAEIRATVKLCLDGKIRQWYSRGDGEGVLFFLQAKTEDEARDITETLPLAKEYMMDHQYIPVGPPMPLRMLLGAEAQQ
;
A
#
# COMPACT_ATOMS: atom_id res chain seq x y z
N MET A 1 -5.35 -19.25 -16.73
CA MET A 1 -4.12 -18.75 -16.07
C MET A 1 -4.40 -18.72 -14.57
N ALA A 2 -3.50 -19.22 -13.72
CA ALA A 2 -3.73 -19.14 -12.27
C ALA A 2 -3.39 -17.72 -11.78
N VAL A 3 -4.42 -16.91 -11.51
CA VAL A 3 -4.27 -15.49 -11.12
C VAL A 3 -3.55 -15.35 -9.77
N LEU A 4 -3.83 -16.24 -8.82
CA LEU A 4 -3.24 -16.20 -7.47
C LEU A 4 -1.71 -16.40 -7.46
N PRO A 5 -1.11 -17.40 -8.14
CA PRO A 5 0.35 -17.48 -8.25
C PRO A 5 0.99 -16.25 -8.90
N ALA A 6 0.32 -15.61 -9.85
CA ALA A 6 0.82 -14.39 -10.48
C ALA A 6 0.76 -13.21 -9.52
N GLU A 7 -0.34 -13.07 -8.78
CA GLU A 7 -0.53 -12.08 -7.72
C GLU A 7 0.60 -12.15 -6.70
N ILE A 8 0.84 -13.34 -6.14
CA ILE A 8 1.87 -13.55 -5.12
C ILE A 8 3.24 -13.09 -5.62
N ARG A 9 3.61 -13.43 -6.85
CA ARG A 9 4.90 -13.01 -7.45
C ARG A 9 4.98 -11.50 -7.64
N ALA A 10 3.90 -10.86 -8.10
CA ALA A 10 3.85 -9.42 -8.27
C ALA A 10 3.97 -8.68 -6.93
N THR A 11 3.23 -9.12 -5.91
CA THR A 11 3.27 -8.57 -4.55
C THR A 11 4.65 -8.72 -3.92
N VAL A 12 5.31 -9.90 -4.06
CA VAL A 12 6.69 -10.09 -3.59
C VAL A 12 7.66 -9.14 -4.28
N LYS A 13 7.51 -8.92 -5.59
CA LYS A 13 8.35 -7.95 -6.31
C LYS A 13 8.19 -6.54 -5.75
N LEU A 14 6.95 -6.09 -5.50
CA LEU A 14 6.70 -4.77 -4.89
C LEU A 14 7.29 -4.64 -3.48
N CYS A 15 7.33 -5.73 -2.71
CA CYS A 15 8.01 -5.77 -1.42
C CYS A 15 9.53 -5.61 -1.56
N LEU A 16 10.15 -6.36 -2.49
CA LEU A 16 11.58 -6.25 -2.79
C LEU A 16 11.98 -4.88 -3.35
N ASP A 17 11.10 -4.26 -4.15
CA ASP A 17 11.28 -2.91 -4.70
C ASP A 17 11.07 -1.81 -3.62
N GLY A 18 10.71 -2.18 -2.39
CA GLY A 18 10.48 -1.24 -1.28
C GLY A 18 9.16 -0.47 -1.33
N LYS A 19 8.28 -0.81 -2.29
CA LYS A 19 6.96 -0.19 -2.46
C LYS A 19 5.95 -0.71 -1.44
N ILE A 20 6.04 -1.99 -1.07
CA ILE A 20 5.30 -2.57 0.07
C ILE A 20 6.27 -2.69 1.25
N ARG A 21 5.97 -2.01 2.35
CA ARG A 21 6.80 -2.00 3.56
C ARG A 21 6.34 -3.03 4.59
N GLN A 22 5.04 -3.26 4.66
CA GLN A 22 4.42 -4.24 5.56
C GLN A 22 3.19 -4.84 4.89
N TRP A 23 2.88 -6.07 5.27
CA TRP A 23 1.74 -6.83 4.76
C TRP A 23 1.10 -7.66 5.88
N TYR A 24 -0.22 -7.64 5.94
CA TYR A 24 -0.97 -8.39 6.95
C TYR A 24 -2.20 -9.00 6.32
N SER A 25 -2.54 -10.22 6.71
CA SER A 25 -3.88 -10.75 6.45
C SER A 25 -4.86 -10.04 7.39
N ARG A 26 -6.01 -9.62 6.85
CA ARG A 26 -7.08 -9.07 7.68
C ARG A 26 -7.58 -10.16 8.63
N GLY A 27 -7.89 -9.80 9.87
CA GLY A 27 -8.39 -10.75 10.87
C GLY A 27 -9.77 -11.34 10.56
N ASP A 28 -10.54 -10.68 9.70
CA ASP A 28 -11.83 -11.14 9.19
C ASP A 28 -11.71 -12.10 7.98
N GLY A 29 -10.50 -12.31 7.45
CA GLY A 29 -10.23 -13.17 6.30
C GLY A 29 -10.59 -12.55 4.94
N GLU A 30 -11.06 -11.31 4.88
CA GLU A 30 -11.51 -10.67 3.64
C GLU A 30 -10.37 -9.95 2.88
N GLY A 31 -9.16 -10.49 2.94
CA GLY A 31 -8.02 -10.01 2.16
C GLY A 31 -6.85 -9.52 3.01
N VAL A 32 -6.16 -8.50 2.51
CA VAL A 32 -4.84 -8.07 3.01
C VAL A 32 -4.77 -6.56 3.21
N LEU A 33 -3.96 -6.13 4.18
CA LEU A 33 -3.54 -4.74 4.33
C LEU A 33 -2.10 -4.61 3.87
N PHE A 34 -1.83 -3.60 3.04
CA PHE A 34 -0.48 -3.21 2.64
C PHE A 34 -0.15 -1.81 3.14
N PHE A 35 1.04 -1.67 3.72
CA PHE A 35 1.63 -0.35 3.97
C PHE A 35 2.48 0.03 2.76
N LEU A 36 1.94 0.91 1.93
CA LEU A 36 2.58 1.34 0.69
C LEU A 36 3.47 2.57 0.90
N GLN A 37 4.64 2.58 0.27
CA GLN A 37 5.48 3.76 0.15
C GLN A 37 5.00 4.57 -1.06
N ALA A 38 4.11 5.54 -0.80
CA ALA A 38 3.57 6.46 -1.79
C ALA A 38 3.45 7.86 -1.19
N LYS A 39 3.60 8.90 -2.01
CA LYS A 39 3.45 10.31 -1.60
C LYS A 39 1.99 10.77 -1.70
N THR A 40 1.20 10.12 -2.55
CA THR A 40 -0.20 10.46 -2.81
C THR A 40 -1.05 9.20 -2.88
N GLU A 41 -2.35 9.36 -2.71
CA GLU A 41 -3.30 8.27 -2.92
C GLU A 41 -3.28 7.77 -4.37
N ASP A 42 -3.12 8.66 -5.34
CA ASP A 42 -3.02 8.29 -6.76
C ASP A 42 -1.79 7.41 -7.03
N GLU A 43 -0.64 7.74 -6.45
CA GLU A 43 0.56 6.88 -6.56
C GLU A 43 0.34 5.51 -5.88
N ALA A 44 -0.34 5.47 -4.74
CA ALA A 44 -0.70 4.20 -4.09
C ALA A 44 -1.63 3.36 -4.96
N ARG A 45 -2.58 4.01 -5.65
CA ARG A 45 -3.49 3.38 -6.59
C ARG A 45 -2.74 2.84 -7.81
N ASP A 46 -1.87 3.64 -8.42
CA ASP A 46 -1.06 3.21 -9.57
C ASP A 46 -0.20 1.98 -9.24
N ILE A 47 0.38 1.93 -8.03
CA ILE A 47 1.12 0.75 -7.55
C ILE A 47 0.20 -0.46 -7.45
N THR A 48 -0.96 -0.31 -6.84
CA THR A 48 -1.93 -1.39 -6.61
C THR A 48 -2.52 -1.91 -7.92
N GLU A 49 -2.82 -1.03 -8.88
CA GLU A 49 -3.33 -1.37 -10.22
C GLU A 49 -2.31 -2.16 -11.07
N THR A 50 -1.04 -2.24 -10.65
CA THR A 50 -0.08 -3.16 -11.29
C THR A 50 -0.35 -4.64 -10.96
N LEU A 51 -1.04 -4.92 -9.85
CA LEU A 51 -1.31 -6.26 -9.36
C LEU A 51 -2.37 -6.99 -10.21
N PRO A 52 -2.16 -8.28 -10.51
CA PRO A 52 -3.12 -9.10 -11.26
C PRO A 52 -4.57 -9.06 -10.76
N LEU A 53 -4.82 -9.15 -9.45
CA LEU A 53 -6.18 -9.16 -8.90
C LEU A 53 -6.87 -7.79 -9.02
N ALA A 54 -6.12 -6.70 -8.93
CA ALA A 54 -6.63 -5.35 -9.15
C ALA A 54 -7.04 -5.14 -10.62
N LYS A 55 -6.25 -5.63 -11.58
CA LYS A 55 -6.54 -5.51 -13.02
C LYS A 55 -7.79 -6.24 -13.47
N GLU A 56 -8.11 -7.34 -12.80
CA GLU A 56 -9.31 -8.14 -13.10
C GLU A 56 -10.55 -7.60 -12.36
N TYR A 57 -10.47 -6.43 -11.71
CA TYR A 57 -11.53 -5.84 -10.89
C TYR A 57 -12.07 -6.80 -9.81
N MET A 58 -11.22 -7.67 -9.29
CA MET A 58 -11.56 -8.71 -8.30
C MET A 58 -11.35 -8.24 -6.85
N MET A 59 -11.12 -6.95 -6.64
CA MET A 59 -10.81 -6.38 -5.32
C MET A 59 -11.49 -5.03 -5.12
N ASP A 60 -12.04 -4.83 -3.93
CA ASP A 60 -12.31 -3.49 -3.42
C ASP A 60 -11.01 -2.88 -2.87
N HIS A 61 -10.83 -1.59 -3.09
CA HIS A 61 -9.65 -0.86 -2.62
C HIS A 61 -10.07 0.28 -1.70
N GLN A 62 -9.42 0.35 -0.54
CA GLN A 62 -9.51 1.48 0.37
C GLN A 62 -8.10 2.01 0.63
N TYR A 63 -7.91 3.31 0.42
CA TYR A 63 -6.66 3.99 0.72
C TYR A 63 -6.84 4.85 1.97
N ILE A 64 -5.94 4.66 2.94
CA ILE A 64 -5.91 5.44 4.17
C ILE A 64 -4.53 6.09 4.25
N PRO A 65 -4.42 7.42 4.09
CA PRO A 65 -3.15 8.11 4.26
C PRO A 65 -2.61 7.91 5.68
N VAL A 66 -1.41 7.36 5.80
CA VAL A 66 -0.73 7.16 7.07
C VAL A 66 0.54 8.02 7.12
N GLY A 67 0.80 8.62 8.27
CA GLY A 67 1.97 9.46 8.49
C GLY A 67 2.28 9.61 9.98
N PRO A 68 3.37 10.31 10.32
CA PRO A 68 3.69 10.60 11.70
C PRO A 68 2.50 11.30 12.39
N PRO A 69 2.18 10.94 13.65
CA PRO A 69 1.10 11.60 14.35
C PRO A 69 1.35 13.10 14.46
N MET A 70 0.30 13.90 14.20
CA MET A 70 0.36 15.36 14.14
C MET A 70 1.09 16.03 15.31
N PRO A 71 0.91 15.58 16.58
CA PRO A 71 1.65 16.15 17.71
C PRO A 71 3.18 16.08 17.57
N LEU A 72 3.72 15.03 16.94
CA LEU A 72 5.18 14.94 16.73
C LEU A 72 5.68 16.01 15.75
N ARG A 73 4.86 16.36 14.75
CA ARG A 73 5.19 17.44 13.82
C ARG A 73 5.21 18.80 14.52
N MET A 74 4.36 19.00 15.53
CA MET A 74 4.34 20.22 16.34
C MET A 74 5.58 20.34 17.24
N LEU A 75 6.12 19.23 17.72
CA LEU A 75 7.36 19.21 18.53
C LEU A 75 8.60 19.62 17.74
N LEU A 76 8.62 19.41 16.43
CA LEU A 76 9.76 19.76 15.56
C LEU A 76 9.82 21.24 15.17
N GLY A 77 8.87 22.07 15.61
CA GLY A 77 8.77 23.47 15.22
C GLY A 77 8.35 23.65 13.75
N ALA A 78 7.87 24.84 13.41
CA ALA A 78 7.33 25.19 12.08
C ALA A 78 8.39 25.21 10.94
N GLU A 79 9.54 24.56 11.10
CA GLU A 79 10.65 24.56 10.14
C GLU A 79 10.74 23.27 9.29
N ALA A 80 9.79 22.34 9.42
CA ALA A 80 9.70 21.16 8.54
C ALA A 80 8.83 21.42 7.29
N GLN A 81 9.11 22.52 6.58
CA GLN A 81 8.55 22.87 5.28
C GLN A 81 9.67 23.32 4.34
N GLN A 82 10.52 22.37 3.93
CA GLN A 82 11.33 22.46 2.70
C GLN A 82 11.26 21.12 1.98
#